data_AF-A0A060YN28-F1
#
_entry.id   AF-A0A060YN28-F1
#
_cell.length_a   1.000
_cell.length_b   1.000
_cell.length_c   1.000
_cell.angle_alpha   90.00
_cell.angle_beta   90.00
_cell.angle_gamma   90.00
#
_symmetry.space_group_name_H-M   'P 1'
#
loop_
_entity.id
_entity.type
_entity.pdbx_description
1 polymer ?
#
loop_
_entity_poly.entity_id
_entity_poly.type
_entity_poly.pdbx_seq_one_letter_code
_entity_poly.pdbx_strand_id
1 'polypeptide(L)'
;IVVIFVCVCVCVCVLQAFFSSITDMCENGGKRPVAEVTVGFTKEQADTIRRIRNSKDSWDMLGVKPGATREEVNKAYRKLAVLLHPDKCVAPGSEDAFKAVVNARTSLLKNIK
;
A
#
# COMPACT_ATOMS: atom_id res chain seq x y z
N ILE A 1 -25.59 34.49 23.68
CA ILE A 1 -26.52 33.55 22.98
C ILE A 1 -25.81 32.74 21.89
N VAL A 2 -24.87 33.30 21.12
CA VAL A 2 -24.15 32.55 20.06
C VAL A 2 -23.05 31.61 20.59
N VAL A 3 -22.46 31.87 21.77
CA VAL A 3 -21.34 31.05 22.30
C VAL A 3 -21.81 29.78 23.03
N ILE A 4 -23.04 29.75 23.54
CA ILE A 4 -23.59 28.58 24.25
C ILE A 4 -24.07 27.51 23.24
N PHE A 5 -24.49 27.93 22.04
CA PHE A 5 -25.00 27.02 21.01
C PHE A 5 -23.89 26.20 20.33
N VAL A 6 -22.67 26.75 20.23
CA VAL A 6 -21.51 26.05 19.65
C VAL A 6 -21.05 24.90 20.55
N CYS A 7 -21.22 25.01 21.88
CA CYS A 7 -20.78 23.97 22.82
C CYS A 7 -21.71 22.74 22.83
N VAL A 8 -23.02 22.92 22.62
CA VAL A 8 -23.99 21.81 22.57
C VAL A 8 -23.87 21.01 21.25
N CYS A 9 -23.56 21.68 20.13
CA CYS A 9 -23.35 20.99 18.84
C CYS A 9 -22.11 20.09 18.83
N VAL A 10 -21.02 20.47 19.50
CA VAL A 10 -19.82 19.64 19.57
C VAL A 10 -20.06 18.38 20.42
N CYS A 11 -20.84 18.50 21.51
CA CYS A 11 -21.25 17.34 22.32
C CYS A 11 -22.13 16.34 21.54
N VAL A 12 -23.07 16.82 20.73
CA VAL A 12 -23.94 15.94 19.93
C VAL A 12 -23.16 15.24 18.80
N CYS A 13 -22.22 15.92 18.14
CA CYS A 13 -21.40 15.31 17.08
C CYS A 13 -20.43 14.24 17.62
N VAL A 14 -19.83 14.44 18.80
CA VAL A 14 -18.96 13.43 19.43
C VAL A 14 -19.78 12.23 19.90
N LEU A 15 -20.99 12.47 20.45
CA LEU A 15 -21.89 11.38 20.86
C LEU A 15 -22.45 10.60 19.66
N GLN A 16 -22.73 11.28 18.53
CA GLN A 16 -23.16 10.64 17.28
C GLN A 16 -22.06 9.74 16.71
N ALA A 17 -20.81 10.22 16.68
CA ALA A 17 -19.66 9.43 16.20
C ALA A 17 -19.35 8.22 17.10
N PHE A 18 -19.57 8.36 18.42
CA PHE A 18 -19.49 7.25 19.36
C PHE A 18 -20.64 6.24 19.17
N PHE A 19 -21.87 6.71 18.98
CA PHE A 19 -23.03 5.82 18.82
C PHE A 19 -22.97 5.05 17.50
N SER A 20 -22.56 5.68 16.40
CA SER A 20 -22.33 5.00 15.11
C SER A 20 -21.22 3.94 15.20
N SER A 21 -20.16 4.18 15.99
CA SER A 21 -19.10 3.19 16.20
C SER A 21 -19.56 2.01 17.07
N ILE A 22 -20.50 2.23 18.00
CA ILE A 22 -21.05 1.17 18.87
C ILE A 22 -22.10 0.32 18.12
N THR A 23 -22.94 0.93 17.29
CA THR A 23 -23.93 0.19 16.47
C THR A 23 -23.25 -0.68 15.41
N ASP A 24 -22.19 -0.18 14.77
CA ASP A 24 -21.41 -0.94 13.76
C ASP A 24 -20.72 -2.18 14.34
N MET A 25 -20.31 -2.14 15.61
CA MET A 25 -19.76 -3.29 16.32
C MET A 25 -20.79 -4.37 16.68
N CYS A 26 -22.08 -4.02 16.75
CA CYS A 26 -23.14 -4.94 17.21
C CYS A 26 -23.73 -5.76 16.06
N GLU A 27 -23.85 -5.21 14.85
CA GLU A 27 -24.38 -5.95 13.68
C GLU A 27 -23.36 -6.91 13.03
N ASN A 28 -22.05 -6.74 13.27
CA ASN A 28 -20.99 -7.50 12.59
C ASN A 28 -20.23 -8.52 13.45
N GLY A 29 -20.73 -8.89 14.63
CA GLY A 29 -20.17 -9.98 15.44
C GLY A 29 -18.69 -9.79 15.84
N GLY A 30 -18.25 -8.54 16.06
CA GLY A 30 -16.89 -8.23 16.51
C GLY A 30 -15.80 -8.26 15.43
N LYS A 31 -16.15 -8.30 14.14
CA LYS A 31 -15.18 -8.06 13.06
C LYS A 31 -15.19 -6.58 12.71
N ARG A 32 -14.00 -5.96 12.76
CA ARG A 32 -13.77 -4.56 12.37
C ARG A 32 -14.41 -4.31 11.00
N PRO A 33 -15.10 -3.18 10.76
CA PRO A 33 -15.51 -2.81 9.41
C PRO A 33 -14.22 -2.68 8.59
N VAL A 34 -13.98 -3.64 7.71
CA VAL A 34 -12.93 -3.53 6.71
C VAL A 34 -13.42 -2.42 5.82
N ALA A 35 -12.88 -1.21 6.00
CA ALA A 35 -13.16 -0.06 5.16
C ALA A 35 -13.16 -0.55 3.71
N GLU A 36 -14.37 -0.64 3.16
CA GLU A 36 -14.63 -1.18 1.85
C GLU A 36 -14.24 -0.08 0.86
N VAL A 37 -12.93 0.10 0.67
CA VAL A 37 -12.46 0.59 -0.60
C VAL A 37 -12.56 -0.61 -1.52
N THR A 38 -13.26 -0.47 -2.62
CA THR A 38 -13.41 -1.46 -3.69
C THR A 38 -12.07 -1.74 -4.37
N VAL A 39 -11.13 -2.36 -3.65
CA VAL A 39 -9.75 -2.50 -4.10
C VAL A 39 -9.59 -3.79 -4.90
N GLY A 40 -9.76 -3.66 -6.21
CA GLY A 40 -9.40 -4.67 -7.21
C GLY A 40 -7.90 -4.90 -7.33
N PHE A 41 -7.21 -5.12 -6.21
CA PHE A 41 -5.82 -5.59 -6.19
C PHE A 41 -5.68 -6.79 -5.25
N THR A 42 -4.75 -7.68 -5.59
CA THR A 42 -4.49 -8.89 -4.82
C THR A 42 -3.71 -8.56 -3.54
N LYS A 43 -3.87 -9.39 -2.52
CA LYS A 43 -3.08 -9.29 -1.28
C LYS A 43 -1.57 -9.29 -1.57
N GLU A 44 -1.15 -10.10 -2.53
CA GLU A 44 0.24 -10.20 -2.99
C GLU A 44 0.77 -8.88 -3.57
N GLN A 45 -0.07 -8.14 -4.32
CA GLN A 45 0.30 -6.81 -4.83
C GLN A 45 0.54 -5.83 -3.66
N ALA A 46 -0.37 -5.81 -2.68
CA ALA A 46 -0.23 -4.94 -1.51
C ALA A 46 1.02 -5.27 -0.67
N ASP A 47 1.27 -6.56 -0.43
CA ASP A 47 2.47 -7.03 0.30
C ASP A 47 3.76 -6.67 -0.46
N THR A 48 3.75 -6.79 -1.79
CA THR A 48 4.90 -6.44 -2.63
C THR A 48 5.18 -4.93 -2.59
N ILE A 49 4.16 -4.09 -2.71
CA ILE A 49 4.28 -2.62 -2.60
C ILE A 49 4.84 -2.25 -1.23
N ARG A 50 4.33 -2.87 -0.16
CA ARG A 50 4.81 -2.64 1.21
C ARG A 50 6.28 -3.04 1.36
N ARG A 51 6.70 -4.17 0.79
CA ARG A 51 8.11 -4.60 0.82
C ARG A 51 9.02 -3.63 0.05
N ILE A 52 8.62 -3.21 -1.16
CA ILE A 52 9.39 -2.28 -1.98
C ILE A 52 9.56 -0.94 -1.27
N ARG A 53 8.50 -0.44 -0.62
CA ARG A 53 8.56 0.82 0.14
C ARG A 53 9.49 0.73 1.37
N ASN A 54 9.56 -0.43 2.02
CA ASN A 54 10.37 -0.62 3.23
C ASN A 54 11.80 -1.08 2.96
N SER A 55 12.11 -1.51 1.73
CA SER A 55 13.44 -2.00 1.36
C SER A 55 14.36 -0.82 1.03
N LYS A 56 15.53 -0.81 1.68
CA LYS A 56 16.60 0.18 1.42
C LYS A 56 17.57 -0.30 0.34
N ASP A 57 17.70 -1.62 0.17
CA ASP A 57 18.62 -2.25 -0.75
C ASP A 57 17.97 -2.56 -2.09
N SER A 58 18.65 -2.21 -3.19
CA SER A 58 18.16 -2.48 -4.55
C SER A 58 18.03 -3.97 -4.85
N TRP A 59 18.88 -4.81 -4.24
CA TRP A 59 18.82 -6.27 -4.37
C TRP A 59 17.55 -6.84 -3.72
N ASP A 60 17.24 -6.39 -2.50
CA ASP A 60 16.06 -6.85 -1.76
C ASP A 60 14.76 -6.35 -2.39
N MET A 61 14.76 -5.12 -2.91
CA MET A 61 13.63 -4.52 -3.62
C MET A 61 13.22 -5.34 -4.85
N LEU A 62 14.20 -5.88 -5.58
CA LEU A 62 13.98 -6.77 -6.73
C LEU A 62 13.83 -8.24 -6.32
N GLY A 63 14.07 -8.58 -5.04
CA GLY A 63 14.03 -9.95 -4.55
C GLY A 63 15.13 -10.86 -5.12
N VAL A 64 16.29 -10.29 -5.46
CA VAL A 64 17.45 -11.01 -6.00
C VAL A 64 18.60 -11.02 -5.00
N LYS A 65 19.49 -12.02 -5.09
CA LYS A 65 20.68 -12.10 -4.25
C LYS A 65 21.73 -11.05 -4.67
N PRO A 66 22.54 -10.54 -3.74
CA PRO A 66 23.71 -9.73 -4.09
C PRO A 66 24.66 -10.56 -4.97
N GLY A 67 25.08 -9.99 -6.10
CA GLY A 67 25.89 -10.68 -7.11
C GLY A 67 25.08 -11.46 -8.16
N ALA A 68 23.76 -11.29 -8.20
CA ALA A 68 22.93 -11.84 -9.28
C ALA A 68 23.32 -11.28 -10.66
N THR A 69 23.15 -12.09 -11.70
CA THR A 69 23.53 -11.70 -13.07
C THR A 69 22.54 -10.71 -13.68
N ARG A 70 22.92 -10.10 -14.80
CA ARG A 70 22.07 -9.15 -15.56
C ARG A 70 20.75 -9.82 -15.97
N GLU A 71 20.80 -11.10 -16.31
CA GLU A 71 19.64 -11.91 -16.73
C GLU A 71 18.68 -12.11 -15.55
N GLU A 72 19.21 -12.41 -14.36
CA GLU A 72 18.42 -12.60 -13.14
C GLU A 72 17.73 -11.31 -12.71
N VAL A 73 18.45 -10.19 -12.72
CA VAL A 73 17.89 -8.85 -12.44
C VAL A 73 16.77 -8.51 -13.41
N ASN A 74 16.97 -8.73 -14.72
CA ASN A 74 15.94 -8.49 -15.73
C ASN A 74 14.74 -9.44 -15.57
N LYS A 75 14.96 -10.70 -15.19
CA LYS A 75 13.89 -11.66 -14.94
C LYS A 75 13.04 -11.26 -13.74
N ALA A 76 13.66 -10.82 -12.65
CA ALA A 76 12.98 -10.34 -11.45
C ALA A 76 12.18 -9.06 -11.74
N TYR A 77 12.80 -8.10 -12.44
CA TYR A 77 12.13 -6.87 -12.88
C TYR A 77 10.86 -7.15 -13.68
N ARG A 78 10.92 -8.04 -14.68
CA ARG A 78 9.74 -8.37 -15.51
C ARG A 78 8.56 -8.90 -14.68
N LYS A 79 8.84 -9.73 -13.67
CA LYS A 79 7.79 -10.25 -12.77
C LYS A 79 7.12 -9.13 -11.97
N LEU A 80 7.92 -8.26 -11.36
CA LEU A 80 7.41 -7.12 -10.58
C LEU A 80 6.71 -6.09 -11.45
N ALA A 81 7.22 -5.83 -12.65
CA ALA A 81 6.62 -4.89 -13.59
C ALA A 81 5.20 -5.32 -14.02
N VAL A 82 4.98 -6.61 -14.27
CA VAL A 82 3.64 -7.13 -14.61
C VAL A 82 2.70 -7.08 -13.40
N LEU A 83 3.24 -7.36 -12.20
CA LEU A 83 2.45 -7.37 -10.96
C LEU A 83 2.00 -5.96 -10.55
N LEU A 84 2.86 -4.96 -10.71
CA LEU A 84 2.65 -3.58 -10.29
C LEU A 84 2.21 -2.65 -11.43
N HIS A 85 1.96 -3.18 -12.62
CA HIS A 85 1.52 -2.37 -13.75
C HIS A 85 0.22 -1.63 -13.40
N PRO A 86 0.10 -0.31 -13.65
CA PRO A 86 -1.06 0.48 -13.24
C PRO A 86 -2.39 -0.02 -13.84
N ASP A 87 -2.34 -0.64 -15.04
CA ASP A 87 -3.50 -1.29 -15.67
C ASP A 87 -4.05 -2.48 -14.86
N LYS A 88 -3.17 -3.20 -14.14
CA LYS A 88 -3.51 -4.44 -13.41
C LYS A 88 -3.55 -4.25 -11.90
N CYS A 89 -3.01 -3.14 -11.39
CA CYS A 89 -2.83 -2.88 -9.97
C CYS A 89 -3.26 -1.45 -9.64
N VAL A 90 -4.52 -1.31 -9.22
CA VAL A 90 -5.11 -0.06 -8.72
C VAL A 90 -4.76 0.20 -7.23
N ALA A 91 -3.69 -0.43 -6.73
CA ALA A 91 -3.28 -0.28 -5.35
C ALA A 91 -2.66 1.10 -5.08
N PRO A 92 -2.98 1.74 -3.94
CA PRO A 92 -2.36 3.01 -3.58
C PRO A 92 -0.86 2.82 -3.42
N GLY A 93 -0.07 3.60 -4.17
CA GLY A 93 1.39 3.51 -4.18
C GLY A 93 1.97 2.46 -5.13
N SER A 94 1.17 1.84 -6.00
CA SER A 94 1.69 0.93 -7.05
C SER A 94 2.65 1.65 -8.01
N GLU A 95 2.33 2.89 -8.39
CA GLU A 95 3.18 3.71 -9.26
C GLU A 95 4.54 4.04 -8.62
N ASP A 96 4.55 4.44 -7.35
CA ASP A 96 5.80 4.74 -6.63
C ASP A 96 6.66 3.49 -6.46
N ALA A 97 6.04 2.35 -6.14
CA ALA A 97 6.73 1.07 -6.08
C ALA A 97 7.31 0.67 -7.43
N PHE A 98 6.57 0.89 -8.53
CA PHE A 98 7.06 0.64 -9.88
C PHE A 98 8.27 1.51 -10.23
N LYS A 99 8.22 2.82 -9.94
CA LYS A 99 9.36 3.74 -10.13
C LYS A 99 10.58 3.29 -9.32
N ALA A 100 10.39 2.87 -8.08
CA ALA A 100 11.46 2.36 -7.22
C ALA A 100 12.12 1.12 -7.84
N VAL A 101 11.31 0.16 -8.33
CA VAL A 101 11.79 -1.06 -9.01
C VAL A 101 12.57 -0.74 -10.29
N VAL A 102 12.13 0.24 -11.09
CA VAL A 102 12.84 0.70 -12.29
C VAL A 102 14.20 1.30 -11.94
N ASN A 103 14.25 2.15 -10.90
CA ASN A 103 15.50 2.73 -10.41
C ASN A 103 16.45 1.65 -9.87
N ALA A 104 15.95 0.71 -9.06
CA ALA A 104 16.74 -0.40 -8.52
C ALA A 104 17.37 -1.22 -9.66
N ARG A 105 16.60 -1.59 -10.68
CA ARG A 105 17.12 -2.31 -11.86
C ARG A 105 18.25 -1.52 -12.53
N THR A 106 18.02 -0.24 -12.79
CA THR A 106 18.98 0.61 -13.50
C THR A 106 20.28 0.74 -12.71
N SER A 107 20.19 0.93 -11.40
CA SER A 107 21.34 0.98 -10.50
C SER A 107 22.12 -0.33 -10.48
N LEU A 108 21.42 -1.48 -10.39
CA LEU A 108 22.10 -2.79 -10.41
C LEU A 108 22.79 -3.06 -11.74
N LEU A 109 22.14 -2.81 -12.87
CA LEU A 109 22.70 -3.05 -14.20
C LEU A 109 23.91 -2.16 -14.53
N LYS A 110 24.05 -0.99 -13.89
CA LYS A 110 25.25 -0.14 -14.00
C LYS A 110 26.45 -0.72 -13.26
N ASN A 111 26.22 -1.46 -12.18
CA ASN A 111 27.27 -2.03 -11.34
C ASN A 111 27.73 -3.42 -11.82
N ILE A 112 26.87 -4.15 -12.53
CA ILE A 112 27.21 -5.44 -13.12
C ILE A 112 27.98 -5.18 -14.44
N LYS A 113 29.31 -5.28 -14.38
CA LYS A 113 30.20 -5.24 -15.55
C LYS A 113 30.17 -6.56 -16.32
#